data_AF-A0AAJ1QMU8-F1
#
_entry.id   AF-A0AAJ1QMU8-F1
#
_cell.length_a   1.000
_cell.length_b   1.000
_cell.length_c   1.000
_cell.angle_alpha   90.00
_cell.angle_beta   90.00
_cell.angle_gamma   90.00
#
_symmetry.space_group_name_H-M   'P 1'
#
loop_
_entity.id
_entity.type
_entity.pdbx_description
1 polymer ?
#
loop_
_entity_poly.entity_id
_entity_poly.type
_entity_poly.pdbx_seq_one_letter_code
_entity_poly.pdbx_strand_id
1 'polypeptide(L)'
;MYEFIDILIEEDVKIVETSGRSPESLMPRLKEHGFTVLHKVANVKNAVSAEKLGVDAIIIVGNETGGHPGMGDVGTLVMLPRAVDSVNIPVIAGGGFSDGRGLISALSLGAEGIVMGTRFMATQEAPIHENVKQWMVSANETDTVVIQRNIGSPSRVALNAVSKEVDKLENEGATIEELIPLITGQRSKKVYFEGNLDGGIWSCGQSVGLIKEILTVNELIKQIVQEAKNSFEFIQSRIESIRT
;
A
#
# COMPACT_ATOMS: atom_id res chain seq x y z
N MET A 1 -14.59 -10.33 -14.04
CA MET A 1 -13.42 -10.83 -13.27
C MET A 1 -12.75 -11.98 -14.00
N TYR A 2 -13.47 -13.03 -14.40
CA TYR A 2 -12.91 -14.08 -15.27
C TYR A 2 -12.43 -13.56 -16.63
N GLU A 3 -13.15 -12.60 -17.23
CA GLU A 3 -12.71 -11.89 -18.44
C GLU A 3 -11.34 -11.20 -18.27
N PHE A 4 -11.03 -10.67 -17.09
CA PHE A 4 -9.70 -10.09 -16.83
C PHE A 4 -8.63 -11.18 -16.73
N ILE A 5 -8.94 -12.35 -16.17
CA ILE A 5 -7.99 -13.47 -16.12
C ILE A 5 -7.67 -13.95 -17.54
N ASP A 6 -8.66 -13.96 -18.43
CA ASP A 6 -8.46 -14.33 -19.84
C ASP A 6 -7.52 -13.37 -20.55
N ILE A 7 -7.69 -12.06 -20.35
CA ILE A 7 -6.76 -11.04 -20.84
C ILE A 7 -5.34 -11.28 -20.29
N LEU A 8 -5.19 -11.61 -19.00
CA LEU A 8 -3.87 -11.88 -18.41
C LEU A 8 -3.19 -13.10 -19.04
N ILE A 9 -3.96 -14.13 -19.43
CA ILE A 9 -3.44 -15.31 -20.13
C ILE A 9 -3.02 -14.94 -21.55
N GLU A 10 -3.86 -14.21 -22.28
CA GLU A 10 -3.58 -13.76 -23.65
C GLU A 10 -2.33 -12.87 -23.73
N GLU A 11 -2.12 -12.01 -22.74
CA GLU A 11 -0.97 -11.10 -22.62
C GLU A 11 0.27 -11.74 -21.96
N ASP A 12 0.26 -13.06 -21.72
CA ASP A 12 1.35 -13.84 -21.13
C ASP A 12 1.85 -13.32 -19.76
N VAL A 13 0.94 -12.77 -18.96
CA VAL A 13 1.26 -12.28 -17.60
C VAL A 13 1.66 -13.46 -16.72
N LYS A 14 2.70 -13.28 -15.89
CA LYS A 14 3.25 -14.36 -15.04
C LYS A 14 2.83 -14.25 -13.58
N ILE A 15 2.58 -13.04 -13.12
CA ILE A 15 2.39 -12.73 -11.70
C ILE A 15 1.10 -11.94 -11.54
N VAL A 16 0.25 -12.36 -10.60
CA VAL A 16 -1.03 -11.71 -10.29
C VAL A 16 -1.06 -11.32 -8.83
N GLU A 17 -1.22 -10.02 -8.55
CA GLU A 17 -1.59 -9.54 -7.22
C GLU A 17 -3.11 -9.46 -7.11
N THR A 18 -3.68 -10.14 -6.12
CA THR A 18 -5.07 -9.99 -5.71
C THR A 18 -5.15 -9.24 -4.38
N SER A 19 -6.25 -8.54 -4.12
CA SER A 19 -6.45 -7.81 -2.87
C SER A 19 -7.93 -7.66 -2.52
N GLY A 20 -8.22 -7.32 -1.26
CA GLY A 20 -9.58 -7.09 -0.78
C GLY A 20 -10.24 -8.38 -0.30
N ARG A 21 -11.23 -8.87 -1.03
CA ARG A 21 -11.96 -10.11 -0.66
C ARG A 21 -11.07 -11.35 -0.90
N SER A 22 -11.47 -12.46 -0.29
CA SER A 22 -10.82 -13.77 -0.48
C SER A 22 -10.63 -14.09 -1.97
N PRO A 23 -9.46 -14.58 -2.40
CA PRO A 23 -9.19 -14.94 -3.79
C PRO A 23 -9.71 -16.34 -4.16
N GLU A 24 -10.36 -17.05 -3.24
CA GLU A 24 -10.77 -18.46 -3.36
C GLU A 24 -11.42 -18.82 -4.71
N SER A 25 -12.35 -18.00 -5.20
CA SER A 25 -13.04 -18.26 -6.48
C SER A 25 -12.16 -18.10 -7.72
N LEU A 26 -11.02 -17.42 -7.59
CA LEU A 26 -10.06 -17.17 -8.66
C LEU A 26 -8.93 -18.19 -8.67
N MET A 27 -8.58 -18.74 -7.50
CA MET A 27 -7.43 -19.63 -7.33
C MET A 27 -7.40 -20.80 -8.30
N PRO A 28 -8.49 -21.57 -8.54
CA PRO A 28 -8.43 -22.71 -9.45
C PRO A 28 -7.96 -22.32 -10.86
N ARG A 29 -8.54 -21.25 -11.43
CA ARG A 29 -8.19 -20.79 -12.79
C ARG A 29 -6.77 -20.21 -12.84
N LEU A 30 -6.39 -19.44 -11.83
CA LEU A 30 -5.05 -18.85 -11.74
C LEU A 30 -3.97 -19.94 -11.64
N LYS A 31 -4.18 -20.97 -10.82
CA LYS A 31 -3.21 -22.06 -10.67
C LYS A 31 -3.20 -22.99 -11.89
N GLU A 32 -4.33 -23.25 -12.52
CA GLU A 32 -4.41 -24.04 -13.77
C GLU A 32 -3.54 -23.45 -14.88
N HIS A 33 -3.47 -22.12 -14.98
CA HIS A 33 -2.68 -21.42 -15.99
C HIS A 33 -1.26 -21.06 -15.51
N GLY A 34 -0.83 -21.57 -14.35
CA GLY A 34 0.55 -21.44 -13.88
C GLY A 34 0.95 -20.05 -13.38
N PHE A 35 -0.02 -19.19 -13.02
CA PHE A 35 0.30 -17.89 -12.42
C PHE A 35 0.96 -18.04 -11.05
N THR A 36 1.93 -17.16 -10.77
CA THR A 36 2.37 -16.86 -9.41
C THR A 36 1.39 -15.85 -8.80
N VAL A 37 0.69 -16.25 -7.74
CA VAL A 37 -0.38 -15.47 -7.13
C VAL A 37 0.09 -14.87 -5.81
N LEU A 38 0.04 -13.54 -5.71
CA LEU A 38 0.26 -12.80 -4.47
C LEU A 38 -1.10 -12.35 -3.95
N HIS A 39 -1.33 -12.46 -2.65
CA HIS A 39 -2.54 -11.92 -2.03
C HIS A 39 -2.22 -10.89 -0.96
N LYS A 40 -2.75 -9.67 -1.17
CA LYS A 40 -2.58 -8.55 -0.25
C LYS A 40 -3.67 -8.53 0.81
N VAL A 41 -3.26 -8.50 2.07
CA VAL A 41 -4.13 -8.56 3.25
C VAL A 41 -3.71 -7.53 4.29
N ALA A 42 -4.65 -7.17 5.17
CA ALA A 42 -4.46 -6.18 6.24
C ALA A 42 -4.58 -6.79 7.65
N ASN A 43 -4.52 -8.11 7.77
CA ASN A 43 -4.46 -8.82 9.04
C ASN A 43 -3.91 -10.24 8.87
N VAL A 44 -3.35 -10.77 9.96
CA VAL A 44 -2.72 -12.10 10.01
C VAL A 44 -3.71 -13.23 9.72
N LYS A 45 -4.96 -13.14 10.20
CA LYS A 45 -5.98 -14.18 9.97
C LYS A 45 -6.21 -14.40 8.46
N ASN A 46 -6.29 -13.31 7.70
CA ASN A 46 -6.48 -13.36 6.26
C ASN A 46 -5.21 -13.83 5.55
N ALA A 47 -4.01 -13.52 6.05
CA ALA A 47 -2.75 -14.08 5.53
C ALA A 47 -2.74 -15.62 5.61
N VAL A 48 -3.02 -16.16 6.80
CA VAL A 48 -3.12 -17.61 7.04
C VAL A 48 -4.23 -18.25 6.18
N SER A 49 -5.35 -17.55 6.01
CA SER A 49 -6.46 -18.06 5.19
C SER A 49 -6.07 -18.11 3.71
N ALA A 50 -5.35 -17.09 3.21
CA ALA A 50 -4.89 -17.05 1.82
C ALA A 50 -3.81 -18.09 1.54
N GLU A 51 -2.88 -18.33 2.47
CA GLU A 51 -1.90 -19.42 2.36
C GLU A 51 -2.59 -20.78 2.18
N LYS A 52 -3.64 -21.06 2.96
CA LYS A 52 -4.43 -22.30 2.82
C LYS A 52 -5.12 -22.45 1.48
N LEU A 53 -5.37 -21.35 0.77
CA LEU A 53 -5.93 -21.35 -0.58
C LEU A 53 -4.86 -21.56 -1.67
N GLY A 54 -3.58 -21.63 -1.30
CA GLY A 54 -2.47 -21.93 -2.20
C GLY A 54 -1.92 -20.71 -2.95
N VAL A 55 -2.00 -19.51 -2.37
CA VAL A 55 -1.27 -18.34 -2.89
C VAL A 55 0.24 -18.53 -2.69
N ASP A 56 1.04 -17.95 -3.56
CA ASP A 56 2.49 -18.15 -3.60
C ASP A 56 3.26 -17.16 -2.71
N ALA A 57 2.67 -15.99 -2.42
CA ALA A 57 3.19 -15.05 -1.41
C ALA A 57 2.08 -14.18 -0.81
N ILE A 58 2.35 -13.65 0.39
CA ILE A 58 1.49 -12.67 1.07
C ILE A 58 2.09 -11.28 0.92
N ILE A 59 1.25 -10.29 0.62
CA ILE A 59 1.59 -8.89 0.84
C ILE A 59 0.84 -8.45 2.10
N ILE A 60 1.57 -8.17 3.19
CA ILE A 60 0.96 -7.72 4.44
C ILE A 60 1.06 -6.20 4.54
N VAL A 61 -0.07 -5.52 4.72
CA VAL A 61 -0.10 -4.05 4.90
C VAL A 61 -0.45 -3.64 6.31
N GLY A 62 0.28 -2.67 6.86
CA GLY A 62 -0.08 -1.99 8.11
C GLY A 62 -0.92 -0.74 7.90
N ASN A 63 -1.34 -0.14 9.02
CA ASN A 63 -2.24 1.02 9.06
C ASN A 63 -1.71 2.27 8.31
N GLU A 64 -0.41 2.36 8.08
CA GLU A 64 0.25 3.46 7.38
C GLU A 64 -0.05 3.48 5.87
N THR A 65 -0.57 2.37 5.31
CA THR A 65 -0.86 2.24 3.87
C THR A 65 -1.85 3.27 3.37
N GLY A 66 -1.65 3.77 2.15
CA GLY A 66 -2.72 4.41 1.38
C GLY A 66 -3.74 3.38 0.93
N GLY A 67 -4.99 3.81 0.69
CA GLY A 67 -6.07 2.87 0.37
C GLY A 67 -6.56 2.16 1.62
N HIS A 68 -6.86 0.87 1.58
CA HIS A 68 -7.62 0.21 2.65
C HIS A 68 -6.71 -0.46 3.71
N PRO A 69 -6.49 0.12 4.91
CA PRO A 69 -5.66 -0.46 5.97
C PRO A 69 -6.33 -1.59 6.76
N GLY A 70 -7.58 -1.95 6.42
CA GLY A 70 -8.39 -2.83 7.26
C GLY A 70 -8.87 -2.13 8.56
N MET A 71 -9.54 -2.90 9.41
CA MET A 71 -10.20 -2.37 10.62
C MET A 71 -9.33 -2.40 11.88
N GLY A 72 -8.13 -2.98 11.82
CA GLY A 72 -7.36 -3.36 13.01
C GLY A 72 -6.48 -2.27 13.59
N ASP A 73 -6.24 -1.18 12.86
CA ASP A 73 -5.36 -0.05 13.26
C ASP A 73 -3.94 -0.44 13.69
N VAL A 74 -3.46 -1.63 13.28
CA VAL A 74 -2.13 -2.13 13.60
C VAL A 74 -1.11 -1.59 12.60
N GLY A 75 -0.07 -0.91 13.10
CA GLY A 75 1.05 -0.44 12.31
C GLY A 75 1.93 -1.56 11.77
N THR A 76 2.67 -1.27 10.70
CA THR A 76 3.48 -2.25 9.97
C THR A 76 4.55 -2.88 10.84
N LEU A 77 5.14 -2.12 11.77
CA LEU A 77 6.17 -2.61 12.71
C LEU A 77 5.70 -3.81 13.55
N VAL A 78 4.40 -3.89 13.86
CA VAL A 78 3.81 -5.00 14.61
C VAL A 78 3.19 -6.03 13.66
N MET A 79 2.48 -5.57 12.63
CA MET A 79 1.75 -6.44 11.71
C MET A 79 2.68 -7.38 10.92
N LEU A 80 3.83 -6.87 10.48
CA LEU A 80 4.76 -7.61 9.63
C LEU A 80 5.35 -8.86 10.30
N PRO A 81 6.09 -8.76 11.44
CA PRO A 81 6.67 -9.94 12.06
C PRO A 81 5.58 -10.94 12.51
N ARG A 82 4.41 -10.45 12.93
CA ARG A 82 3.27 -11.32 13.26
C ARG A 82 2.78 -12.13 12.06
N ALA A 83 2.78 -11.55 10.86
CA ALA A 83 2.42 -12.27 9.64
C ALA A 83 3.51 -13.26 9.23
N VAL A 84 4.78 -12.84 9.25
CA VAL A 84 5.94 -13.70 8.97
C VAL A 84 5.95 -14.95 9.85
N ASP A 85 5.74 -14.80 11.16
CA ASP A 85 5.69 -15.93 12.10
C ASP A 85 4.49 -16.87 11.90
N SER A 86 3.48 -16.45 11.12
CA SER A 86 2.20 -17.15 11.01
C SER A 86 1.99 -17.89 9.69
N VAL A 87 2.87 -17.69 8.69
CA VAL A 87 2.80 -18.35 7.38
C VAL A 87 4.16 -18.93 6.99
N ASN A 88 4.19 -19.89 6.07
CA ASN A 88 5.41 -20.55 5.59
C ASN A 88 5.82 -20.08 4.19
N ILE A 89 4.99 -19.27 3.53
CA ILE A 89 5.26 -18.68 2.21
C ILE A 89 5.90 -17.28 2.35
N PRO A 90 6.61 -16.80 1.32
CA PRO A 90 7.19 -15.45 1.31
C PRO A 90 6.19 -14.35 1.73
N VAL A 91 6.66 -13.41 2.54
CA VAL A 91 5.90 -12.24 2.96
C VAL A 91 6.58 -10.97 2.45
N ILE A 92 5.84 -10.13 1.76
CA ILE A 92 6.25 -8.80 1.30
C ILE A 92 5.57 -7.75 2.17
N ALA A 93 6.32 -6.78 2.65
CA ALA A 93 5.80 -5.75 3.52
C ALA A 93 5.24 -4.55 2.73
N GLY A 94 4.07 -4.04 3.12
CA GLY A 94 3.51 -2.82 2.55
C GLY A 94 2.97 -1.87 3.63
N GLY A 95 2.83 -0.59 3.26
CA GLY A 95 2.44 0.47 4.19
C GLY A 95 3.63 1.07 4.92
N GLY A 96 3.81 2.40 4.83
CA GLY A 96 4.89 3.10 5.53
C GLY A 96 6.25 3.14 4.82
N PHE A 97 6.47 2.33 3.78
CA PHE A 97 7.76 2.27 3.06
C PHE A 97 7.87 3.31 1.92
N SER A 98 9.00 4.03 1.89
CA SER A 98 9.33 5.02 0.85
C SER A 98 10.82 5.10 0.48
N ASP A 99 11.72 4.45 1.23
CA ASP A 99 13.18 4.62 1.09
C ASP A 99 13.96 3.35 1.51
N GLY A 100 15.30 3.39 1.47
CA GLY A 100 16.15 2.25 1.84
C GLY A 100 16.13 1.87 3.33
N ARG A 101 15.82 2.81 4.22
CA ARG A 101 15.63 2.54 5.66
C ARG A 101 14.39 1.67 5.86
N GLY A 102 13.33 1.99 5.12
CA GLY A 102 12.14 1.16 5.03
C GLY A 102 12.45 -0.26 4.56
N LEU A 103 13.20 -0.40 3.46
CA LEU A 103 13.59 -1.72 2.95
C LEU A 103 14.36 -2.55 3.99
N ILE A 104 15.43 -2.02 4.57
CA ILE A 104 16.25 -2.79 5.52
C ILE A 104 15.48 -3.17 6.79
N SER A 105 14.56 -2.31 7.26
CA SER A 105 13.71 -2.63 8.41
C SER A 105 12.73 -3.76 8.10
N ALA A 106 12.11 -3.78 6.91
CA ALA A 106 11.25 -4.89 6.49
C ALA A 106 12.02 -6.21 6.40
N LEU A 107 13.21 -6.21 5.79
CA LEU A 107 14.07 -7.39 5.72
C LEU A 107 14.46 -7.90 7.12
N SER A 108 14.78 -6.97 8.02
CA SER A 108 15.12 -7.31 9.42
C SER A 108 13.94 -7.91 10.20
N LEU A 109 12.71 -7.60 9.78
CA LEU A 109 11.47 -8.15 10.34
C LEU A 109 11.03 -9.45 9.64
N GLY A 110 11.85 -9.99 8.72
CA GLY A 110 11.62 -11.27 8.05
C GLY A 110 10.80 -11.20 6.76
N ALA A 111 10.57 -10.00 6.21
CA ALA A 111 10.01 -9.87 4.86
C ALA A 111 11.05 -10.21 3.79
N GLU A 112 10.58 -10.61 2.60
CA GLU A 112 11.41 -10.84 1.41
C GLU A 112 11.53 -9.59 0.52
N GLY A 113 10.83 -8.51 0.89
CA GLY A 113 10.85 -7.25 0.17
C GLY A 113 9.77 -6.29 0.64
N ILE A 114 9.66 -5.16 -0.06
CA ILE A 114 8.65 -4.13 0.20
C ILE A 114 7.81 -3.84 -1.05
N VAL A 115 6.55 -3.47 -0.84
CA VAL A 115 5.68 -2.85 -1.84
C VAL A 115 5.41 -1.40 -1.47
N MET A 116 5.45 -0.52 -2.46
CA MET A 116 5.20 0.91 -2.27
C MET A 116 4.11 1.36 -3.24
N GLY A 117 3.18 2.19 -2.76
CA GLY A 117 2.20 2.88 -3.62
C GLY A 117 2.54 4.37 -3.69
N THR A 118 2.40 5.04 -2.55
CA THR A 118 2.65 6.48 -2.37
C THR A 118 3.99 6.93 -2.97
N ARG A 119 5.09 6.20 -2.74
CA ARG A 119 6.42 6.57 -3.25
C ARG A 119 6.50 6.56 -4.77
N PHE A 120 5.85 5.60 -5.45
CA PHE A 120 5.85 5.52 -6.91
C PHE A 120 4.94 6.57 -7.55
N MET A 121 3.89 7.04 -6.87
CA MET A 121 3.08 8.17 -7.37
C MET A 121 3.93 9.45 -7.54
N ALA A 122 4.93 9.65 -6.67
CA ALA A 122 5.89 10.75 -6.77
C ALA A 122 7.13 10.37 -7.59
N THR A 123 6.93 9.82 -8.79
CA THR A 123 7.98 9.58 -9.79
C THR A 123 7.68 10.31 -11.09
N GLN A 124 8.68 10.54 -11.93
CA GLN A 124 8.50 11.22 -13.22
C GLN A 124 7.55 10.44 -14.14
N GLU A 125 7.67 9.12 -14.16
CA GLU A 125 6.93 8.20 -15.02
C GLU A 125 5.47 8.00 -14.60
N ALA A 126 5.13 8.29 -13.34
CA ALA A 126 3.75 8.18 -12.86
C ALA A 126 2.82 9.10 -13.69
N PRO A 127 1.76 8.56 -14.33
CA PRO A 127 0.87 9.32 -15.21
C PRO A 127 -0.20 10.08 -14.42
N ILE A 128 0.25 10.90 -13.47
CA ILE A 128 -0.60 11.77 -12.65
C ILE A 128 -0.12 13.22 -12.76
N HIS A 129 -1.03 14.15 -12.52
CA HIS A 129 -0.81 15.57 -12.66
C HIS A 129 0.29 16.09 -11.71
N GLU A 130 1.11 17.02 -12.19
CA GLU A 130 2.28 17.54 -11.48
C GLU A 130 1.93 18.14 -10.11
N ASN A 131 0.82 18.90 -10.01
CA ASN A 131 0.30 19.40 -8.73
C ASN A 131 0.18 18.33 -7.64
N VAL A 132 -0.21 17.09 -8.00
CA VAL A 132 -0.31 15.98 -7.04
C VAL A 132 1.09 15.62 -6.54
N LYS A 133 2.06 15.47 -7.45
CA LYS A 133 3.45 15.14 -7.10
C LYS A 133 4.09 16.23 -6.24
N GLN A 134 3.88 17.50 -6.58
CA GLN A 134 4.39 18.66 -5.82
C GLN A 134 3.77 18.77 -4.43
N TRP A 135 2.46 18.50 -4.31
CA TRP A 135 1.82 18.39 -3.00
C TRP A 135 2.46 17.26 -2.18
N MET A 136 2.71 16.09 -2.77
CA MET A 136 3.32 14.95 -2.07
C MET A 136 4.72 15.26 -1.55
N VAL A 137 5.53 16.01 -2.30
CA VAL A 137 6.86 16.46 -1.85
C VAL A 137 6.77 17.43 -0.66
N SER A 138 5.70 18.22 -0.61
CA SER A 138 5.48 19.25 0.42
C SER A 138 4.74 18.73 1.65
N ALA A 139 4.16 17.53 1.59
CA ALA A 139 3.31 16.96 2.62
C ALA A 139 4.10 16.37 3.80
N ASN A 140 3.43 16.32 4.95
CA ASN A 140 3.88 15.65 6.17
C ASN A 140 3.15 14.31 6.37
N GLU A 141 3.65 13.48 7.27
CA GLU A 141 3.05 12.20 7.64
C GLU A 141 1.64 12.31 8.25
N THR A 142 1.28 13.51 8.71
CA THR A 142 -0.02 13.87 9.29
C THR A 142 -1.01 14.42 8.26
N ASP A 143 -0.60 14.66 7.01
CA ASP A 143 -1.46 15.17 5.93
C ASP A 143 -2.27 14.06 5.25
N THR A 144 -2.65 13.02 6.01
CA THR A 144 -3.53 11.93 5.57
C THR A 144 -4.58 11.63 6.64
N VAL A 145 -5.73 11.10 6.23
CA VAL A 145 -6.83 10.73 7.12
C VAL A 145 -7.44 9.40 6.69
N VAL A 146 -7.97 8.63 7.65
CA VAL A 146 -8.74 7.42 7.38
C VAL A 146 -10.22 7.74 7.46
N ILE A 147 -10.91 7.61 6.33
CA ILE A 147 -12.36 7.77 6.19
C ILE A 147 -13.01 6.40 5.90
N GLN A 148 -14.33 6.35 5.75
CA GLN A 148 -15.15 5.19 5.40
C GLN A 148 -15.16 4.08 6.46
N ARG A 149 -14.88 4.43 7.72
CA ARG A 149 -14.92 3.48 8.84
C ARG A 149 -16.34 3.04 9.15
N ASN A 150 -17.29 3.96 9.12
CA ASN A 150 -18.68 3.69 9.54
C ASN A 150 -19.41 2.78 8.55
N ILE A 151 -18.98 2.79 7.29
CA ILE A 151 -19.48 1.89 6.24
C ILE A 151 -18.66 0.58 6.13
N GLY A 152 -17.73 0.33 7.06
CA GLY A 152 -16.96 -0.90 7.14
C GLY A 152 -15.88 -1.07 6.05
N SER A 153 -15.49 0.01 5.38
CA SER A 153 -14.49 -0.01 4.29
C SER A 153 -13.45 1.10 4.47
N PRO A 154 -12.69 1.11 5.58
CA PRO A 154 -11.76 2.18 5.88
C PRO A 154 -10.77 2.40 4.75
N SER A 155 -10.53 3.66 4.40
CA SER A 155 -9.58 4.06 3.36
C SER A 155 -8.77 5.27 3.81
N ARG A 156 -7.45 5.13 3.84
CA ARG A 156 -6.50 6.22 4.05
C ARG A 156 -6.29 7.00 2.76
N VAL A 157 -6.56 8.29 2.84
CA VAL A 157 -6.52 9.26 1.74
C VAL A 157 -5.73 10.50 2.15
N ALA A 158 -5.30 11.29 1.17
CA ALA A 158 -4.75 12.61 1.45
C ALA A 158 -5.78 13.49 2.16
N LEU A 159 -5.33 14.31 3.11
CA LEU A 159 -6.17 15.25 3.83
C LEU A 159 -6.47 16.47 2.94
N ASN A 160 -7.70 16.57 2.43
CA ASN A 160 -8.14 17.65 1.56
C ASN A 160 -9.58 18.11 1.91
N ALA A 161 -10.17 19.02 1.14
CA ALA A 161 -11.53 19.50 1.41
C ALA A 161 -12.57 18.38 1.40
N VAL A 162 -12.50 17.46 0.43
CA VAL A 162 -13.48 16.37 0.28
C VAL A 162 -13.32 15.32 1.37
N SER A 163 -12.09 14.94 1.74
CA SER A 163 -11.87 13.96 2.80
C SER A 163 -12.32 14.50 4.17
N LYS A 164 -12.16 15.81 4.42
CA LYS A 164 -12.68 16.48 5.62
C LYS A 164 -14.21 16.50 5.64
N GLU A 165 -14.84 16.72 4.49
CA GLU A 165 -16.29 16.66 4.35
C GLU A 165 -16.83 15.24 4.64
N VAL A 166 -16.18 14.21 4.08
CA VAL A 166 -16.54 12.81 4.34
C VAL A 166 -16.38 12.47 5.81
N ASP A 167 -15.23 12.79 6.41
CA ASP A 167 -14.97 12.52 7.84
C ASP A 167 -16.00 13.21 8.74
N LYS A 168 -16.36 14.46 8.42
CA LYS A 168 -17.43 15.17 9.13
C LYS A 168 -18.78 14.45 9.02
N LEU A 169 -19.20 14.11 7.81
CA LEU A 169 -20.48 13.44 7.57
C LEU A 169 -20.54 12.07 8.25
N GLU A 170 -19.44 11.31 8.24
CA GLU A 170 -19.36 10.06 8.99
C GLU A 170 -19.56 10.25 10.48
N ASN A 171 -18.92 11.28 11.07
CA ASN A 171 -19.10 11.62 12.49
C ASN A 171 -20.53 12.09 12.82
N GLU A 172 -21.28 12.56 11.82
CA GLU A 172 -22.71 12.91 11.93
C GLU A 172 -23.65 11.71 11.67
N GLY A 173 -23.11 10.53 11.34
CA GLY A 173 -23.87 9.30 11.13
C GLY A 173 -24.39 9.10 9.71
N ALA A 174 -23.75 9.72 8.71
CA ALA A 174 -24.14 9.58 7.30
C ALA A 174 -24.15 8.13 6.83
N THR A 175 -25.12 7.82 5.99
CA THR A 175 -25.30 6.55 5.30
C THR A 175 -24.34 6.40 4.13
N ILE A 176 -24.19 5.17 3.61
CA ILE A 176 -23.36 4.93 2.42
C ILE A 176 -23.90 5.69 1.21
N GLU A 177 -25.22 5.80 1.07
CA GLU A 177 -25.89 6.53 -0.01
C GLU A 177 -25.53 8.02 0.00
N GLU A 178 -25.41 8.63 1.18
CA GLU A 178 -25.02 10.03 1.36
C GLU A 178 -23.53 10.26 1.09
N LEU A 179 -22.68 9.26 1.34
CA LEU A 179 -21.24 9.35 1.11
C LEU A 179 -20.83 9.07 -0.34
N ILE A 180 -21.57 8.22 -1.06
CA ILE A 180 -21.28 7.81 -2.45
C ILE A 180 -20.90 9.00 -3.34
N PRO A 181 -21.66 10.11 -3.41
CA PRO A 181 -21.35 11.25 -4.26
C PRO A 181 -19.99 11.90 -4.00
N LEU A 182 -19.42 11.73 -2.81
CA LEU A 182 -18.11 12.26 -2.42
C LEU A 182 -16.99 11.26 -2.65
N ILE A 183 -17.24 9.97 -2.43
CA ILE A 183 -16.22 8.91 -2.44
C ILE A 183 -16.08 8.19 -3.79
N THR A 184 -16.87 8.55 -4.81
CA THR A 184 -16.76 7.92 -6.14
C THR A 184 -15.38 8.10 -6.76
N GLY A 185 -14.83 7.03 -7.35
CA GLY A 185 -13.58 7.08 -8.11
C GLY A 185 -13.63 7.99 -9.35
N GLN A 186 -14.83 8.32 -9.85
CA GLN A 186 -15.03 9.33 -10.90
C GLN A 186 -14.47 10.70 -10.46
N ARG A 187 -14.64 11.08 -9.18
CA ARG A 187 -14.13 12.35 -8.65
C ARG A 187 -12.61 12.33 -8.49
N SER A 188 -12.03 11.19 -8.11
CA SER A 188 -10.57 11.04 -8.00
C SER A 188 -9.84 11.33 -9.31
N LYS A 189 -10.50 11.14 -10.47
CA LYS A 189 -9.95 11.50 -11.79
C LYS A 189 -9.62 12.99 -11.91
N LYS A 190 -10.41 13.87 -11.27
CA LYS A 190 -10.12 15.32 -11.23
C LYS A 190 -8.82 15.62 -10.49
N VAL A 191 -8.49 14.83 -9.48
CA VAL A 191 -7.22 14.93 -8.78
C VAL A 191 -6.09 14.45 -9.70
N TYR A 192 -6.18 13.21 -10.16
CA TYR A 192 -5.08 12.56 -10.88
C TYR A 192 -4.79 13.17 -12.25
N PHE A 193 -5.80 13.63 -12.99
CA PHE A 193 -5.65 14.08 -14.38
C PHE A 193 -5.77 15.59 -14.56
N GLU A 194 -6.55 16.27 -13.71
CA GLU A 194 -6.76 17.73 -13.80
C GLU A 194 -5.97 18.50 -12.74
N GLY A 195 -5.31 17.82 -11.79
CA GLY A 195 -4.51 18.48 -10.75
C GLY A 195 -5.32 19.25 -9.71
N ASN A 196 -6.63 19.02 -9.66
CA ASN A 196 -7.50 19.60 -8.65
C ASN A 196 -7.40 18.77 -7.37
N LEU A 197 -6.52 19.18 -6.45
CA LEU A 197 -6.25 18.48 -5.20
C LEU A 197 -7.48 18.32 -4.30
N ASP A 198 -8.49 19.16 -4.47
CA ASP A 198 -9.78 19.14 -3.76
C ASP A 198 -10.92 18.57 -4.63
N GLY A 199 -10.62 18.00 -5.80
CA GLY A 199 -11.62 17.48 -6.73
C GLY A 199 -12.33 16.21 -6.27
N GLY A 200 -11.69 15.44 -5.38
CA GLY A 200 -12.18 14.18 -4.84
C GLY A 200 -11.23 13.60 -3.79
N ILE A 201 -11.61 12.46 -3.22
CA ILE A 201 -10.70 11.68 -2.38
C ILE A 201 -9.64 10.98 -3.25
N TRP A 202 -8.44 10.81 -2.72
CA TRP A 202 -7.37 10.08 -3.42
C TRP A 202 -6.43 9.40 -2.42
N SER A 203 -6.06 8.16 -2.70
CA SER A 203 -5.28 7.33 -1.77
C SER A 203 -3.86 7.87 -1.60
N CYS A 204 -3.44 8.01 -0.34
CA CYS A 204 -2.11 8.46 0.03
C CYS A 204 -1.75 7.86 1.39
N GLY A 205 -0.61 7.18 1.50
CA GLY A 205 -0.11 6.61 2.76
C GLY A 205 0.72 7.62 3.56
N GLN A 206 0.90 7.37 4.85
CA GLN A 206 1.66 8.27 5.73
C GLN A 206 3.14 8.41 5.34
N SER A 207 3.65 7.45 4.55
CA SER A 207 5.00 7.50 3.99
C SER A 207 5.23 8.66 3.02
N VAL A 208 4.18 9.43 2.68
CA VAL A 208 4.29 10.70 1.96
C VAL A 208 5.20 11.70 2.67
N GLY A 209 5.20 11.72 4.01
CA GLY A 209 6.07 12.60 4.80
C GLY A 209 7.57 12.35 4.60
N LEU A 210 7.94 11.20 4.04
CA LEU A 210 9.33 10.83 3.71
C LEU A 210 9.72 11.18 2.26
N ILE A 211 8.78 11.62 1.43
CA ILE A 211 9.02 11.95 0.02
C ILE A 211 9.48 13.41 -0.06
N LYS A 212 10.69 13.63 -0.59
CA LYS A 212 11.30 14.99 -0.67
C LYS A 212 11.67 15.44 -2.08
N GLU A 213 11.48 14.56 -3.06
CA GLU A 213 11.92 14.78 -4.44
C GLU A 213 11.11 13.90 -5.39
N ILE A 214 11.03 14.30 -6.66
CA ILE A 214 10.41 13.54 -7.75
C ILE A 214 11.54 12.96 -8.61
N LEU A 215 11.79 11.67 -8.45
CA LEU A 215 12.85 10.95 -9.17
C LEU A 215 12.27 10.17 -10.34
N THR A 216 13.13 9.77 -11.28
CA THR A 216 12.78 8.65 -12.16
C THR A 216 12.66 7.36 -11.34
N VAL A 217 11.89 6.39 -11.82
CA VAL A 217 11.79 5.05 -11.20
C VAL A 217 13.18 4.41 -11.07
N ASN A 218 14.02 4.56 -12.09
CA ASN A 218 15.38 4.00 -12.09
C ASN A 218 16.27 4.61 -10.98
N GLU A 219 16.24 5.93 -10.81
CA GLU A 219 16.97 6.62 -9.74
C GLU A 219 16.45 6.20 -8.37
N LEU A 220 15.13 6.20 -8.19
CA LEU A 220 14.48 5.80 -6.94
C LEU A 220 14.91 4.39 -6.50
N ILE A 221 14.86 3.40 -7.40
CA ILE A 221 15.26 2.02 -7.07
C ILE A 221 16.75 1.93 -6.69
N LYS A 222 17.63 2.59 -7.46
CA LYS A 222 19.07 2.62 -7.16
C LYS A 222 19.34 3.25 -5.80
N GLN A 223 18.66 4.35 -5.50
CA GLN A 223 18.78 5.06 -4.23
C GLN A 223 18.32 4.19 -3.06
N ILE A 224 17.15 3.54 -3.14
CA ILE A 224 16.65 2.63 -2.10
C ILE A 224 17.65 1.51 -1.81
N VAL A 225 18.19 0.87 -2.85
CA VAL A 225 19.17 -0.21 -2.67
C VAL A 225 20.45 0.30 -2.02
N GLN A 226 20.95 1.47 -2.44
CA GLN A 226 22.17 2.04 -1.86
C GLN A 226 21.96 2.47 -0.40
N GLU A 227 20.84 3.13 -0.10
CA GLU A 227 20.47 3.53 1.26
C GLU A 227 20.28 2.32 2.18
N ALA A 228 19.70 1.22 1.69
CA ALA A 228 19.56 -0.02 2.44
C ALA A 228 20.92 -0.63 2.80
N LYS A 229 21.87 -0.67 1.85
CA LYS A 229 23.26 -1.11 2.10
C LYS A 229 23.96 -0.25 3.16
N ASN A 230 23.88 1.07 3.01
CA ASN A 230 24.47 2.00 3.98
C ASN A 230 23.83 1.84 5.37
N SER A 231 22.52 1.64 5.43
CA SER A 231 21.79 1.43 6.68
C SER A 231 22.16 0.11 7.33
N PHE A 232 22.40 -0.95 6.55
CA PHE A 232 22.88 -2.23 7.06
C PHE A 232 24.27 -2.09 7.70
N GLU A 233 25.22 -1.43 7.04
CA GLU A 233 26.55 -1.16 7.60
C GLU A 233 26.46 -0.36 8.91
N PHE A 234 25.59 0.67 8.94
CA PHE A 234 25.33 1.43 10.16
C PHE A 234 24.79 0.54 11.28
N ILE A 235 23.75 -0.26 11.02
CA ILE A 235 23.15 -1.17 12.01
C ILE A 235 24.19 -2.17 12.52
N GLN A 236 24.98 -2.78 11.64
CA GLN A 236 26.04 -3.71 12.03
C GLN A 236 27.03 -3.06 13.00
N SER A 237 27.54 -1.87 12.67
CA SER A 237 28.46 -1.13 13.55
C SER A 237 27.84 -0.81 14.91
N ARG A 238 26.54 -0.50 14.95
CA ARG A 238 25.81 -0.25 16.19
C ARG A 238 25.69 -1.51 17.04
N ILE A 239 25.35 -2.65 16.45
CA ILE A 239 25.25 -3.93 17.14
C ILE A 239 26.60 -4.32 17.76
N GLU A 240 27.68 -4.22 17.00
CA GLU A 240 29.04 -4.53 17.47
C GLU A 240 29.49 -3.63 18.63
N SER A 241 28.93 -2.43 18.75
CA SER A 241 29.21 -1.51 19.86
C SER A 241 28.42 -1.80 21.15
N ILE A 242 27.39 -2.66 21.09
CA ILE A 242 26.57 -3.00 22.26
C ILE A 242 27.39 -3.90 23.18
N ARG A 243 27.69 -3.40 24.39
CA ARG A 243 28.31 -4.21 25.44
C ARG A 243 27.21 -5.01 26.15
N THR A 244 27.35 -6.33 26.16
CA THR A 244 26.55 -7.27 26.94
C THR A 244 27.15 -7.51 28.31
#